data_AF-A0A9D8QH42-F1
#
_entry.id   AF-A0A9D8QH42-F1
#
_cell.length_a   1.000
_cell.length_b   1.000
_cell.length_c   1.000
_cell.angle_alpha   90.00
_cell.angle_beta   90.00
_cell.angle_gamma   90.00
#
_symmetry.space_group_name_H-M   'P 1'
#
loop_
_entity.id
_entity.type
_entity.pdbx_description
1 polymer ?
#
loop_
_entity_poly.entity_id
_entity_poly.type
_entity_poly.pdbx_seq_one_letter_code
_entity_poly.pdbx_strand_id
1 'polypeptide(L)'
;MRFGGIVALDQLSFDVERGAVTGLIGPNGAGKTTVFNCITRIYTPQEGAILFEDRDLLADRPHAIIRHGLARTFQNVELCRRMSVLDNVLVGLHPQMGAGPLDFLAAAVSLPGVWRSERRARQ
;
A
#
# COMPACT_ATOMS: atom_id res chain seq x y z
N MET A 1 -2.89 8.80 -18.09
CA MET A 1 -1.51 8.89 -17.56
C MET A 1 -0.52 9.07 -18.70
N ARG A 2 0.26 10.14 -18.69
CA ARG A 2 1.28 10.44 -19.71
C ARG A 2 2.67 10.53 -19.09
N PHE A 3 3.68 10.06 -19.81
CA PHE A 3 5.09 10.21 -19.48
C PHE A 3 5.82 10.86 -20.67
N GLY A 4 6.16 12.14 -20.53
CA GLY A 4 6.64 12.93 -21.66
C GLY A 4 5.63 12.89 -22.82
N GLY A 5 6.05 12.43 -24.00
CA GLY A 5 5.20 12.28 -25.18
C GLY A 5 4.40 10.97 -25.27
N ILE A 6 4.56 10.03 -24.32
CA ILE A 6 3.95 8.70 -24.39
C ILE A 6 2.69 8.66 -23.52
N VAL A 7 1.58 8.20 -24.10
CA VAL A 7 0.33 7.90 -23.37
C VAL A 7 0.42 6.48 -22.83
N ALA A 8 0.56 6.35 -21.51
CA ALA A 8 0.65 5.04 -20.86
C ALA A 8 -0.71 4.51 -20.42
N LEU A 9 -1.66 5.39 -20.10
CA LEU A 9 -3.06 5.05 -19.82
C LEU A 9 -3.95 6.04 -20.54
N ASP A 10 -4.87 5.53 -21.36
CA ASP A 10 -5.80 6.30 -22.16
C ASP A 10 -7.24 5.89 -21.83
N GLN A 11 -7.99 6.79 -21.20
CA GLN A 11 -9.41 6.62 -20.81
C GLN A 11 -9.79 5.26 -20.18
N LEU A 12 -8.88 4.65 -19.43
CA LEU A 12 -9.12 3.36 -18.76
C LEU A 12 -10.17 3.51 -17.64
N SER A 13 -11.22 2.70 -17.70
CA SER A 13 -12.27 2.62 -16.67
C SER A 13 -12.63 1.16 -16.42
N PHE A 14 -12.70 0.76 -15.14
CA PHE A 14 -13.14 -0.57 -14.71
C PHE A 14 -13.49 -0.53 -13.22
N ASP A 15 -14.29 -1.51 -12.79
CA ASP A 15 -14.66 -1.72 -11.40
C ASP A 15 -14.14 -3.08 -10.90
N VAL A 16 -13.91 -3.19 -9.60
CA VAL A 16 -13.49 -4.42 -8.93
C VAL A 16 -14.46 -4.69 -7.79
N GLU A 17 -15.20 -5.79 -7.88
CA GLU A 17 -16.17 -6.17 -6.85
C GLU A 17 -15.50 -6.70 -5.58
N ARG A 18 -16.12 -6.44 -4.42
CA ARG A 18 -15.64 -6.96 -3.14
C ARG A 18 -15.66 -8.49 -3.15
N GLY A 19 -14.53 -9.10 -2.80
CA GLY A 19 -14.38 -10.56 -2.74
C GLY A 19 -14.05 -11.21 -4.08
N ALA A 20 -14.01 -10.46 -5.17
CA ALA A 20 -13.63 -10.97 -6.48
C ALA A 20 -12.09 -11.01 -6.65
N VAL A 21 -11.62 -12.03 -7.36
CA VAL A 21 -10.24 -12.07 -7.86
C VAL A 21 -10.26 -11.54 -9.29
N THR A 22 -9.77 -10.32 -9.49
CA THR A 22 -9.75 -9.64 -10.80
C THR A 22 -8.34 -9.64 -11.39
N GLY A 23 -8.20 -10.10 -12.64
CA GLY A 23 -6.94 -10.13 -13.37
C GLY A 23 -6.85 -9.06 -14.44
N LEU A 24 -5.74 -8.31 -14.48
CA LEU A 24 -5.41 -7.37 -15.55
C LEU A 24 -4.33 -7.97 -16.47
N ILE A 25 -4.71 -8.32 -17.70
CA ILE A 25 -3.84 -9.01 -18.67
C ILE A 25 -3.62 -8.10 -19.88
N GLY A 26 -2.45 -8.20 -20.51
CA GLY A 26 -2.09 -7.45 -21.71
C GLY A 26 -0.60 -7.62 -22.04
N PRO A 27 -0.14 -7.20 -23.23
CA PRO A 27 1.26 -7.33 -23.62
C PRO A 27 2.19 -6.45 -22.76
N ASN A 28 3.50 -6.69 -22.85
CA ASN A 28 4.49 -5.83 -22.21
C ASN A 28 4.39 -4.40 -22.78
N GLY A 29 4.44 -3.40 -21.89
CA GLY A 29 4.23 -2.00 -22.28
C GLY A 29 2.77 -1.54 -22.36
N ALA A 30 1.78 -2.43 -22.20
CA ALA A 30 0.35 -2.07 -22.24
C ALA A 30 -0.16 -1.24 -21.05
N GLY A 31 0.72 -0.68 -20.22
CA GLY A 31 0.32 0.17 -19.09
C GLY A 31 -0.09 -0.56 -17.80
N LYS A 32 -0.06 -1.90 -17.73
CA LYS A 32 -0.46 -2.66 -16.52
C LYS A 32 0.22 -2.16 -15.23
N THR A 33 1.55 -2.07 -15.23
CA THR A 33 2.31 -1.56 -14.08
C THR A 33 1.96 -0.10 -13.79
N THR A 34 1.67 0.69 -14.81
CA THR A 34 1.21 2.08 -14.65
C THR A 34 -0.13 2.14 -13.92
N VAL A 35 -1.08 1.26 -14.25
CA VAL A 35 -2.37 1.15 -13.52
C VAL A 35 -2.12 0.89 -12.04
N PHE A 36 -1.34 -0.14 -11.71
CA PHE A 36 -1.01 -0.46 -10.31
C PHE A 36 -0.32 0.70 -9.60
N ASN A 37 0.59 1.42 -10.28
CA ASN A 37 1.27 2.59 -9.70
C ASN A 37 0.32 3.76 -9.46
N CYS A 38 -0.70 3.95 -10.30
CA CYS A 38 -1.74 4.96 -10.08
C CYS A 38 -2.64 4.56 -8.89
N ILE A 39 -3.10 3.31 -8.85
CA ILE A 39 -3.94 2.79 -7.75
C ILE A 39 -3.22 2.91 -6.40
N THR A 40 -1.94 2.55 -6.34
CA THR A 40 -1.14 2.69 -5.11
C THR A 40 -0.51 4.06 -4.92
N ARG A 41 -0.89 5.04 -5.76
CA ARG A 41 -0.50 6.46 -5.65
C ARG A 41 1.01 6.69 -5.63
N ILE A 42 1.78 5.77 -6.24
CA ILE A 42 3.17 5.99 -6.64
C ILE A 42 3.19 7.03 -7.77
N TYR A 43 2.19 6.99 -8.66
CA TYR A 43 1.93 8.02 -9.65
C TYR A 43 0.58 8.67 -9.40
N THR A 44 0.51 9.99 -9.58
CA THR A 44 -0.75 10.72 -9.61
C THR A 44 -1.20 10.82 -11.06
N PRO A 45 -2.38 10.26 -11.43
CA PRO A 45 -2.91 10.46 -12.77
C PRO A 45 -3.20 11.94 -13.01
N GLN A 46 -3.01 12.41 -14.25
CA GLN A 46 -3.31 13.80 -14.61
C GLN A 46 -4.83 14.11 -14.60
N GLU A 47 -5.65 13.11 -14.90
CA GLU A 47 -7.11 13.22 -15.05
C GLU A 47 -7.77 11.93 -14.53
N GLY A 48 -9.07 12.03 -14.22
CA GLY A 48 -9.87 10.94 -13.69
C GLY A 48 -9.86 10.86 -12.16
N ALA A 49 -10.45 9.79 -11.64
CA ALA A 49 -10.55 9.52 -10.20
C ALA A 49 -10.23 8.04 -9.92
N ILE A 50 -9.83 7.75 -8.69
CA ILE A 50 -9.61 6.37 -8.22
C ILE A 50 -10.36 6.23 -6.91
N LEU A 51 -11.47 5.49 -6.94
CA LEU A 51 -12.33 5.29 -5.79
C LEU A 51 -12.05 3.92 -5.15
N PHE A 52 -11.98 3.90 -3.83
CA PHE A 52 -11.93 2.67 -3.03
C PHE A 52 -12.95 2.79 -1.90
N GLU A 53 -13.99 1.94 -1.91
CA GLU A 53 -15.10 2.05 -0.96
C GLU A 53 -15.68 3.49 -0.91
N ASP A 54 -16.02 4.04 -2.08
CA ASP A 54 -16.52 5.41 -2.29
C ASP A 54 -15.60 6.56 -1.85
N ARG A 55 -14.37 6.25 -1.40
CA ARG A 55 -13.35 7.23 -1.05
C ARG A 55 -12.43 7.49 -2.22
N ASP A 56 -12.26 8.77 -2.56
CA ASP A 56 -11.27 9.20 -3.54
C ASP A 56 -9.84 9.08 -2.99
N LEU A 57 -9.07 8.14 -3.52
CA LEU A 57 -7.66 7.93 -3.16
C LEU A 57 -6.77 9.11 -3.59
N LEU A 58 -7.23 9.97 -4.49
CA LEU A 58 -6.49 11.17 -4.90
C LEU A 58 -6.51 12.26 -3.81
N ALA A 59 -7.50 12.25 -2.92
CA ALA A 59 -7.59 13.15 -1.78
C ALA A 59 -6.64 12.75 -0.63
N ASP A 60 -6.23 11.48 -0.60
CA ASP A 60 -5.34 10.95 0.43
C ASP A 60 -3.86 11.03 0.06
N ARG A 61 -3.01 11.15 1.09
CA ARG A 61 -1.56 11.03 0.94
C ARG A 61 -1.19 9.57 0.63
N PRO A 62 -0.19 9.30 -0.23
CA PRO A 62 0.16 7.93 -0.64
C PRO A 62 0.39 6.96 0.54
N HIS A 63 1.06 7.41 1.61
CA HIS A 63 1.33 6.58 2.79
C HIS A 63 0.10 6.34 3.68
N ALA A 64 -0.98 7.10 3.53
CA ALA A 64 -2.19 6.95 4.32
C ALA A 64 -3.11 5.85 3.75
N ILE A 65 -2.97 5.52 2.48
CA ILE A 65 -3.87 4.59 1.75
C ILE A 65 -3.92 3.20 2.37
N ILE A 66 -2.80 2.72 2.90
CA ILE A 66 -2.72 1.43 3.59
C ILE A 66 -3.69 1.34 4.79
N ARG A 67 -4.02 2.48 5.42
CA ARG A 67 -4.97 2.55 6.54
C ARG A 67 -6.41 2.29 6.10
N HIS A 68 -6.70 2.40 4.80
CA HIS A 68 -7.99 2.03 4.21
C HIS A 68 -8.05 0.56 3.82
N GLY A 69 -6.97 -0.21 4.01
CA GLY A 69 -6.92 -1.64 3.68
C GLY A 69 -6.47 -1.94 2.25
N LEU A 70 -6.02 -0.94 1.49
CA LEU A 70 -5.41 -1.14 0.18
C LEU A 70 -3.90 -1.37 0.33
N ALA A 71 -3.47 -2.61 0.09
CA ALA A 71 -2.06 -3.02 0.14
C ALA A 71 -1.56 -3.48 -1.24
N ARG A 72 -0.24 -3.44 -1.44
CA ARG A 72 0.39 -3.93 -2.66
C ARG A 72 1.63 -4.76 -2.36
N THR A 73 1.74 -5.87 -3.06
CA THR A 73 2.95 -6.67 -3.15
C THR A 73 3.82 -6.17 -4.31
N PHE A 74 5.14 -6.38 -4.18
CA PHE A 74 6.10 -6.07 -5.24
C PHE A 74 6.48 -7.36 -5.97
N GLN A 75 6.69 -7.26 -7.28
CA GLN A 75 7.12 -8.42 -8.08
C GLN A 75 8.48 -8.96 -7.61
N ASN A 76 9.38 -8.06 -7.25
CA ASN A 76 10.63 -8.39 -6.59
C ASN A 76 10.49 -8.10 -5.11
N VAL A 77 10.70 -9.13 -4.29
CA VAL A 77 10.64 -8.99 -2.84
C VAL A 77 11.89 -8.27 -2.36
N GLU A 78 11.75 -7.06 -1.83
CA GLU A 78 12.80 -6.38 -1.10
C GLU A 78 12.77 -6.83 0.36
N LEU A 79 13.66 -7.76 0.70
CA LEU A 79 13.80 -8.28 2.06
C LEU A 79 14.85 -7.50 2.85
N CYS A 80 14.55 -7.21 4.11
CA CYS A 80 15.54 -6.79 5.08
C CYS A 80 16.43 -8.00 5.42
N ARG A 81 17.56 -8.12 4.73
CA ARG A 81 18.47 -9.29 4.81
C ARG A 81 19.02 -9.60 6.21
N ARG A 82 19.00 -8.62 7.11
CA ARG A 82 19.47 -8.78 8.51
C ARG A 82 18.37 -9.23 9.47
N MET A 83 17.15 -9.46 8.97
CA MET A 83 15.97 -9.82 9.75
C MET A 83 15.57 -11.26 9.46
N SER A 84 14.94 -11.92 10.43
CA SER A 84 14.34 -13.24 10.19
C SER A 84 13.18 -13.13 9.21
N VAL A 85 12.72 -14.26 8.67
CA VAL A 85 11.52 -14.30 7.81
C VAL A 85 10.31 -13.76 8.57
N LEU A 86 10.15 -14.17 9.83
CA LEU A 86 9.07 -13.69 10.69
C LEU A 86 9.14 -12.17 10.84
N ASP A 87 10.31 -11.62 11.16
CA ASP A 87 10.44 -10.17 11.36
C ASP A 87 10.15 -9.39 10.08
N ASN A 88 10.52 -9.91 8.89
CA ASN A 88 10.15 -9.29 7.61
C ASN A 88 8.62 -9.22 7.42
N VAL A 89 7.89 -10.25 7.85
CA VAL A 89 6.41 -10.25 7.80
C VAL A 89 5.84 -9.27 8.82
N LEU A 90 6.38 -9.23 10.04
CA LEU A 90 5.91 -8.36 11.11
C LEU A 90 6.05 -6.87 10.80
N VAL A 91 7.05 -6.48 9.99
CA VAL A 91 7.17 -5.09 9.49
C VAL A 91 5.93 -4.64 8.72
N GLY A 92 5.23 -5.57 8.05
CA GLY A 92 3.97 -5.28 7.36
C GLY A 92 2.86 -4.80 8.29
N LEU A 93 2.93 -5.10 9.59
CA LEU A 93 1.94 -4.68 10.60
C LEU A 93 2.16 -3.24 11.10
N HIS A 94 3.17 -2.52 10.59
CA HIS A 94 3.44 -1.14 11.01
C HIS A 94 2.23 -0.17 10.94
N PRO A 95 1.24 -0.28 10.02
CA PRO A 95 0.09 0.63 10.04
C PRO A 95 -0.81 0.43 11.27
N GLN A 96 -0.75 -0.75 11.88
CA GLN A 96 -1.49 -1.11 13.10
C GLN A 96 -0.71 -0.76 14.38
N MET A 97 0.58 -0.42 14.24
CA MET A 97 1.42 0.00 15.36
C MET A 97 1.34 1.53 15.49
N GLY A 98 1.10 2.02 16.71
CA GLY A 98 1.14 3.44 17.00
C GLY A 98 2.53 4.00 16.73
N ALA A 99 2.61 5.10 15.98
CA ALA A 99 3.85 5.77 15.62
C ALA A 99 3.89 7.23 16.10
N GLY A 100 3.05 7.58 17.08
CA GLY A 100 2.99 8.91 17.66
C GLY A 100 4.13 9.19 18.65
N PRO A 101 4.37 10.46 19.02
CA PRO A 101 5.35 10.82 20.05
C PRO A 101 5.11 10.11 21.39
N LEU A 102 3.84 9.91 21.74
CA LEU A 102 3.44 9.17 22.94
C LEU A 102 3.77 7.67 22.83
N ASP A 103 3.56 7.06 21.67
CA ASP A 103 3.91 5.66 21.43
C ASP A 103 5.43 5.46 21.47
N PHE A 104 6.19 6.42 20.95
CA PHE A 104 7.64 6.42 21.03
C PHE A 104 8.13 6.50 22.48
N LEU A 105 7.59 7.43 23.28
CA LEU A 105 7.92 7.51 24.71
C LEU A 105 7.51 6.25 25.46
N ALA A 106 6.33 5.70 25.16
CA ALA A 106 5.86 4.44 25.72
C ALA A 106 6.80 3.27 25.42
N ALA A 107 7.31 3.20 24.19
CA ALA A 107 8.31 2.21 23.79
C ALA A 107 9.66 2.44 24.49
N ALA A 108 10.11 3.70 24.58
CA ALA A 108 11.38 4.06 25.22
C ALA A 108 11.43 3.67 26.71
N VAL A 109 10.31 3.84 27.44
CA VAL A 109 10.20 3.40 28.83
C VAL A 109 9.63 1.99 28.99
N SER A 110 9.49 1.24 27.89
CA SER A 110 9.08 -0.17 27.91
C SER A 110 7.75 -0.41 28.62
N LEU A 111 6.73 0.42 28.35
CA LEU A 111 5.42 0.27 28.99
C LEU A 111 4.78 -1.09 28.65
N PRO A 112 4.10 -1.75 29.60
CA PRO A 112 3.51 -3.09 29.41
C PRO A 112 2.58 -3.22 28.19
N GLY A 113 1.95 -2.12 27.75
CA GLY A 113 1.13 -2.07 26.55
C GLY A 113 1.90 -2.41 25.27
N VAL A 114 3.15 -1.95 25.15
CA VAL A 114 4.02 -2.17 23.97
C VAL A 114 4.42 -3.65 23.88
N TRP A 115 4.81 -4.25 25.00
CA TRP A 115 5.12 -5.70 25.04
C TRP A 115 3.91 -6.57 24.69
N ARG A 116 2.70 -6.14 25.11
CA ARG A 116 1.47 -6.85 24.76
C ARG A 116 1.15 -6.74 23.28
N SER A 117 1.33 -5.57 22.66
CA SER A 117 1.12 -5.42 21.20
C SER A 117 2.14 -6.21 20.40
N GLU A 118 3.42 -6.20 20.78
CA GLU A 118 4.44 -7.00 20.12
C GLU A 118 4.21 -8.51 20.25
N ARG A 119 3.78 -8.98 21.43
CA ARG A 119 3.43 -10.39 21.64
C ARG A 119 2.22 -10.80 20.80
N ARG A 120 1.20 -9.95 20.69
CA ARG A 120 0.04 -10.20 19.81
C ARG A 120 0.44 -10.27 18.34
N ALA A 121 1.36 -9.41 17.90
CA ALA A 121 1.82 -9.41 16.52
C ALA A 121 2.58 -10.70 16.16
N ARG A 122 3.25 -11.33 17.12
CA ARG A 122 4.04 -12.56 16.93
C ARG A 122 3.23 -13.87 17.03
N GLN A 123 1.95 -13.81 17.42
CA GLN A 123 1.05 -14.96 17.51
C GLN A 123 0.30 -15.17 16.20
#